data_AF-A0A2E1MR25-F1
#
_entry.id   AF-A0A2E1MR25-F1
#
_cell.length_a   1.000
_cell.length_b   1.000
_cell.length_c   1.000
_cell.angle_alpha   90.00
_cell.angle_beta   90.00
_cell.angle_gamma   90.00
#
_symmetry.space_group_name_H-M   'P 1'
#
loop_
_entity.id
_entity.type
_entity.pdbx_description
1 polymer ?
#
loop_
_entity_poly.entity_id
_entity_poly.type
_entity_poly.pdbx_seq_one_letter_code
_entity_poly.pdbx_strand_id
1 'polypeptide(L)'
;MATNFILAIIVTSVATYSSRFLGVVSSEKVKEKSKIFRWFNCLAYSTLAALIARITIFPEGILSQTDYSIRFIVVLLSLLIFYITKKNLVYPTLFSAIILSIISWYFG
;
A
#
# COMPACT_ATOMS: atom_id res chain seq x y z
N MET A 1 9.29 34.10 3.24
CA MET A 1 9.40 32.77 2.59
C MET A 1 9.67 31.67 3.61
N ALA A 2 10.76 31.72 4.40
CA ALA A 2 11.13 30.69 5.38
C ALA A 2 10.07 30.43 6.47
N THR A 3 9.40 31.46 6.97
CA THR A 3 8.37 31.34 8.02
C THR A 3 7.18 30.47 7.60
N ASN A 4 6.77 30.53 6.33
CA ASN A 4 5.67 29.73 5.79
C ASN A 4 6.05 28.24 5.70
N PHE A 5 7.30 27.93 5.33
CA PHE A 5 7.79 26.56 5.31
C PHE A 5 7.86 25.98 6.73
N ILE A 6 8.36 26.75 7.70
CA ILE A 6 8.43 26.32 9.11
C ILE A 6 7.03 26.09 9.68
N LEU A 7 6.09 27.00 9.43
CA LEU A 7 4.69 26.82 9.84
C LEU A 7 4.05 25.61 9.17
N ALA A 8 4.30 25.39 7.87
CA ALA A 8 3.79 24.23 7.16
C ALA A 8 4.31 22.93 7.78
N ILE A 9 5.62 22.82 8.05
CA ILE A 9 6.23 21.64 8.67
C ILE A 9 5.64 21.38 10.06
N ILE A 10 5.47 22.42 10.89
CA ILE A 10 4.88 22.30 12.22
C ILE A 10 3.43 21.82 12.12
N VAL A 11 2.62 22.46 11.28
CA VAL A 11 1.21 22.10 11.09
C VAL A 11 1.07 20.67 10.57
N THR A 12 1.85 20.27 9.56
CA THR A 12 1.80 18.90 9.00
C THR A 12 2.28 17.86 9.99
N SER A 13 3.30 18.19 10.80
CA SER A 13 3.81 17.28 11.84
C SER A 13 2.76 17.10 12.94
N VAL A 14 2.19 18.19 13.45
CA VAL A 14 1.13 18.14 14.46
C VAL A 14 -0.08 17.37 13.94
N ALA A 15 -0.53 17.62 12.70
CA ALA A 15 -1.64 16.88 12.10
C ALA A 15 -1.36 15.38 12.00
N THR A 16 -0.16 15.00 11.54
CA THR A 16 0.25 13.59 11.39
C THR A 16 0.37 12.88 12.74
N TYR A 17 1.00 13.51 13.72
CA TYR A 17 1.18 12.92 15.05
C TYR A 17 -0.12 12.88 15.85
N SER A 18 -1.01 13.87 15.70
CA SER A 18 -2.31 13.89 16.36
C SER A 18 -3.19 12.69 15.94
N SER A 19 -3.24 12.40 14.64
CA SER A 19 -3.96 11.22 14.13
C SER A 19 -3.35 9.90 14.64
N ARG A 20 -2.01 9.80 14.67
CA ARG A 20 -1.33 8.62 15.23
C ARG A 20 -1.60 8.46 16.73
N PHE A 21 -1.56 9.54 17.49
CA PHE A 21 -1.80 9.50 18.94
C PHE A 21 -3.22 9.01 19.27
N LEU A 22 -4.24 9.51 18.57
CA LEU A 22 -5.61 9.03 18.70
C LEU A 22 -5.74 7.54 18.35
N GLY A 23 -4.99 7.08 17.34
CA GLY A 23 -4.92 5.65 16.99
C GLY A 23 -4.36 4.79 18.11
N VAL A 24 -3.29 5.22 18.78
CA VAL A 24 -2.67 4.48 19.90
C VAL A 24 -3.60 4.44 21.12
N VAL A 25 -4.23 5.57 21.46
CA VAL A 25 -5.19 5.65 22.58
C VAL A 25 -6.43 4.80 22.32
N SER A 26 -6.89 4.72 21.06
CA SER A 26 -8.00 3.84 20.67
C SER A 26 -7.62 2.36 20.77
N SER A 27 -6.40 1.98 20.38
CA SER A 27 -5.92 0.58 20.48
C SER A 27 -5.88 0.03 21.91
N GLU A 28 -5.63 0.86 22.93
CA GLU A 28 -5.57 0.39 24.33
C GLU A 28 -6.96 0.10 24.92
N LYS A 29 -8.03 0.75 24.42
CA LYS A 29 -9.40 0.57 24.92
C LYS A 29 -10.28 -0.36 24.09
N VAL A 30 -9.85 -0.74 22.89
CA VAL A 30 -10.66 -1.54 21.97
C VAL A 30 -10.40 -3.03 22.18
N LYS A 31 -11.36 -3.72 22.81
CA LYS A 31 -11.38 -5.19 22.85
C LYS A 31 -11.48 -5.74 21.42
N GLU A 32 -10.49 -6.52 21.01
CA GLU A 32 -10.36 -7.10 19.66
C GLU A 32 -11.57 -7.96 19.22
N LYS A 33 -12.39 -8.43 20.19
CA LYS A 33 -13.63 -9.19 19.93
C LYS A 33 -14.88 -8.33 19.68
N SER A 34 -14.80 -7.00 19.69
CA SER A 34 -15.97 -6.13 19.49
C SER A 34 -16.49 -6.16 18.05
N LYS A 35 -17.82 -6.19 17.88
CA LYS A 35 -18.50 -6.15 16.57
C LYS A 35 -18.13 -4.91 15.75
N ILE A 36 -17.89 -3.78 16.42
CA ILE A 36 -17.51 -2.49 15.78
C ILE A 36 -16.10 -2.57 15.18
N PHE A 37 -15.16 -3.21 15.87
CA PHE A 37 -13.78 -3.33 15.41
C PHE A 37 -13.68 -4.24 14.18
N ARG A 38 -14.47 -5.31 14.14
CA ARG A 38 -14.55 -6.18 12.95
C ARG A 38 -15.14 -5.44 11.74
N TRP A 39 -16.13 -4.58 11.95
CA TRP A 39 -16.69 -3.75 10.88
C TRP A 39 -15.67 -2.73 10.35
N PHE A 40 -14.93 -2.07 11.25
CA PHE A 40 -13.85 -1.16 10.87
C PHE A 40 -12.71 -1.87 10.12
N ASN A 41 -12.28 -3.06 10.59
CA ASN A 41 -11.30 -3.86 9.87
C ASN A 41 -11.80 -4.23 8.48
N CYS A 42 -13.07 -4.62 8.34
CA CYS A 42 -13.65 -4.90 7.02
C CYS A 42 -13.62 -3.67 6.10
N LEU A 43 -13.95 -2.48 6.62
CA LEU A 43 -13.82 -1.23 5.86
C LEU A 43 -12.37 -0.97 5.43
N ALA A 44 -11.40 -1.11 6.34
CA ALA A 44 -9.99 -0.90 6.03
C ALA A 44 -9.45 -1.88 4.99
N TYR A 45 -9.82 -3.16 5.09
CA TYR A 45 -9.45 -4.16 4.06
C TYR A 45 -10.17 -3.92 2.74
N SER A 46 -11.42 -3.45 2.76
CA SER A 46 -12.17 -3.12 1.55
C SER A 46 -11.59 -1.92 0.82
N THR A 47 -11.12 -0.89 1.53
CA THR A 47 -10.46 0.27 0.90
C THR A 47 -9.09 -0.10 0.34
N LEU A 48 -8.32 -0.94 1.04
CA LEU A 48 -7.08 -1.52 0.51
C LEU A 48 -7.34 -2.31 -0.77
N ALA A 49 -8.36 -3.18 -0.79
CA ALA A 49 -8.73 -3.95 -1.97
C ALA A 49 -9.16 -3.05 -3.14
N ALA A 50 -9.97 -2.02 -2.88
CA ALA A 50 -10.39 -1.05 -3.89
C ALA A 50 -9.20 -0.26 -4.45
N LEU A 51 -8.24 0.13 -3.61
CA LEU A 51 -7.02 0.82 -4.03
C LEU A 51 -6.16 -0.07 -4.92
N ILE A 52 -5.96 -1.33 -4.54
CA ILE A 52 -5.21 -2.31 -5.35
C ILE A 52 -5.88 -2.53 -6.71
N ALA A 53 -7.21 -2.64 -6.73
CA ALA A 53 -7.99 -2.76 -7.96
C ALA A 53 -7.82 -1.52 -8.86
N ARG A 54 -7.87 -0.31 -8.29
CA ARG A 54 -7.63 0.95 -9.04
C ARG A 54 -6.25 0.97 -9.68
N ILE A 55 -5.20 0.64 -8.92
CA ILE A 55 -3.81 0.64 -9.43
C ILE A 55 -3.60 -0.43 -10.51
N THR A 56 -4.33 -1.55 -10.43
CA THR A 56 -4.21 -2.67 -11.39
C THR A 56 -4.97 -2.39 -12.70
N ILE A 57 -6.17 -1.79 -12.63
CA ILE A 57 -7.03 -1.56 -13.81
C ILE A 57 -6.68 -0.23 -14.49
N PHE A 58 -6.43 0.84 -13.71
CA PHE A 58 -6.10 2.18 -14.21
C PHE A 58 -4.76 2.65 -13.64
N PRO A 59 -3.64 2.11 -14.15
CA PRO A 59 -2.33 2.51 -13.67
C PRO A 59 -1.99 3.93 -14.11
N GLU A 60 -1.47 4.72 -13.17
CA GLU A 60 -1.04 6.10 -13.37
C GLU A 60 0.50 6.21 -13.28
N GLY A 61 1.13 7.06 -14.11
CA GLY A 61 2.59 7.31 -14.10
C GLY A 61 3.43 6.46 -15.08
N ILE A 62 4.75 6.32 -14.80
CA ILE A 62 5.75 5.57 -15.59
C ILE A 62 5.35 4.12 -15.89
N LEU A 63 4.46 3.57 -15.08
CA LEU A 63 3.93 2.23 -15.25
C LEU A 63 3.04 2.15 -16.51
N SER A 64 2.36 3.24 -16.90
CA SER A 64 1.44 3.30 -18.06
C SER A 64 2.08 2.88 -19.40
N GLN A 65 3.41 2.91 -19.51
CA GLN A 65 4.15 2.49 -20.72
C GLN A 65 4.27 0.96 -20.85
N THR A 66 3.89 0.18 -19.85
CA THR A 66 3.95 -1.29 -19.87
C THR A 66 2.61 -1.91 -20.27
N ASP A 67 2.66 -2.86 -21.20
CA ASP A 67 1.53 -3.65 -21.71
C ASP A 67 0.68 -4.29 -20.60
N TYR A 68 -0.65 -4.22 -20.75
CA TYR A 68 -1.62 -4.72 -19.76
C TYR A 68 -1.45 -6.23 -19.47
N SER A 69 -1.08 -7.02 -20.48
CA SER A 69 -0.91 -8.47 -20.37
C SER A 69 0.25 -8.87 -19.44
N ILE A 70 1.39 -8.18 -19.54
CA ILE A 70 2.59 -8.47 -18.72
C ILE A 70 2.31 -8.17 -17.25
N ARG A 71 1.54 -7.12 -16.97
CA ARG A 71 1.17 -6.71 -15.61
C ARG A 71 0.27 -7.72 -14.92
N PHE A 72 -0.72 -8.22 -15.65
CA PHE A 72 -1.63 -9.23 -15.12
C PHE A 72 -0.87 -10.51 -14.71
N ILE A 73 0.10 -10.92 -15.54
CA ILE A 73 0.97 -12.06 -15.28
C ILE A 73 1.90 -11.81 -14.08
N VAL A 74 2.53 -10.63 -13.99
CA VAL A 74 3.42 -10.28 -12.86
C VAL A 74 2.66 -10.22 -11.53
N VAL A 75 1.44 -9.67 -11.52
CA VAL A 75 0.58 -9.63 -10.32
C VAL A 75 0.19 -11.05 -9.89
N LEU A 76 -0.22 -11.91 -10.83
CA LEU A 76 -0.51 -13.32 -10.57
C LEU A 76 0.70 -14.08 -10.03
N LEU A 77 1.88 -13.87 -10.61
CA LEU A 77 3.12 -14.52 -10.20
C LEU A 77 3.57 -14.04 -8.80
N SER A 78 3.42 -12.74 -8.52
CA SER A 78 3.73 -12.17 -7.21
C SER A 78 2.78 -12.69 -6.12
N LEU A 79 1.49 -12.85 -6.42
CA LEU A 79 0.51 -13.50 -5.54
C LEU A 79 0.84 -14.97 -5.26
N LEU A 80 1.25 -15.73 -6.29
CA LEU A 80 1.68 -17.13 -6.15
C LEU A 80 2.90 -17.25 -5.23
N ILE A 81 3.90 -16.38 -5.43
CA ILE A 81 5.13 -16.36 -4.61
C ILE A 81 4.82 -15.93 -3.17
N PHE A 82 3.92 -14.96 -2.98
CA PHE A 82 3.46 -14.59 -1.63
C PHE A 82 2.82 -15.77 -0.89
N TYR A 83 2.04 -16.60 -1.58
CA TYR A 83 1.41 -17.78 -0.97
C TYR A 83 2.42 -18.88 -0.65
N ILE A 84 3.39 -19.11 -1.53
CA ILE A 84 4.47 -20.09 -1.32
C ILE A 84 5.40 -19.65 -0.19
N THR A 85 5.73 -18.36 -0.08
CA THR A 85 6.65 -17.81 0.93
C THR A 85 5.96 -17.48 2.26
N LYS A 86 5.08 -18.37 2.76
CA LYS A 86 4.57 -18.33 4.15
C LYS A 86 4.00 -16.96 4.59
N LYS A 87 3.44 -16.15 3.68
CA LYS A 87 2.93 -14.77 3.91
C LYS A 87 3.99 -13.70 4.26
N ASN A 88 5.28 -13.94 4.03
CA ASN A 88 6.30 -12.95 4.33
C ASN A 88 6.37 -11.90 3.20
N LEU A 89 5.92 -10.67 3.47
CA LEU A 89 5.72 -9.60 2.47
C LEU A 89 7.00 -9.18 1.73
N VAL A 90 8.17 -9.45 2.31
CA VAL A 90 9.48 -8.97 1.84
C VAL A 90 9.94 -9.69 0.56
N TYR A 91 9.73 -11.00 0.46
CA TYR A 91 10.18 -11.78 -0.70
C TYR A 91 9.43 -11.46 -2.01
N PRO A 92 8.09 -11.37 -2.04
CA PRO A 92 7.37 -11.04 -3.27
C PRO A 92 7.56 -9.58 -3.69
N THR A 93 7.80 -8.65 -2.77
CA THR A 93 8.12 -7.25 -3.12
C THR A 93 9.50 -7.11 -3.74
N LEU A 94 10.54 -7.72 -3.14
CA LEU A 94 11.88 -7.71 -3.73
C LEU A 94 11.91 -8.44 -5.08
N PHE A 95 11.27 -9.60 -5.16
CA PHE A 95 11.24 -10.38 -6.39
C PHE A 95 10.46 -9.69 -7.52
N SER A 96 9.32 -9.06 -7.21
CA SER A 96 8.58 -8.28 -8.21
C SER A 96 9.34 -7.05 -8.68
N ALA A 97 10.04 -6.34 -7.79
CA ALA A 97 10.88 -5.21 -8.18
C ALA A 97 12.03 -5.63 -9.10
N ILE A 98 12.69 -6.75 -8.80
CA ILE A 98 13.80 -7.29 -9.62
C ILE A 98 13.28 -7.73 -10.99
N ILE A 99 12.18 -8.49 -11.04
CA ILE A 99 11.59 -8.95 -12.31
C ILE A 99 11.09 -7.80 -13.17
N LEU A 100 10.39 -6.84 -12.57
CA LEU A 100 9.85 -5.69 -13.29
C LEU A 100 10.97 -4.83 -13.86
N SER A 101 12.05 -4.64 -13.09
CA SER A 101 13.24 -3.91 -13.54
C SER A 101 13.94 -4.60 -14.73
N ILE A 102 14.12 -5.93 -14.66
CA ILE A 102 14.74 -6.72 -15.73
C ILE A 102 13.87 -6.72 -17.00
N ILE A 103 12.56 -6.88 -16.86
CA ILE A 103 11.62 -6.87 -17.99
C ILE A 103 11.53 -5.49 -18.63
N SER A 104 11.51 -4.42 -17.82
CA SER A 104 11.51 -3.05 -18.32
C SER A 104 12.82 -2.69 -19.03
N TRP A 105 13.95 -3.26 -18.62
CA TRP A 105 15.23 -3.05 -19.29
C TRP A 105 15.33 -3.81 -20.62
N TYR A 106 14.65 -4.95 -20.74
CA TYR A 106 14.65 -5.74 -21.98
C TYR A 106 13.66 -5.22 -23.03
N PHE A 107 12.58 -4.55 -22.61
CA PHE A 107 11.47 -4.13 -23.49
C PHE A 107 11.36 -2.61 -23.67
N GLY A 108 12.24 -1.82 -23.05
CA GLY A 108 12.38 -0.37 -23.24
C GLY A 108 13.51 -0.03 -24.20
#